data_AF-A0A1R3JTP3-F1
#
_entry.id   AF-A0A1R3JTP3-F1
#
_cell.length_a   1.000
_cell.length_b   1.000
_cell.length_c   1.000
_cell.angle_alpha   90.00
_cell.angle_beta   90.00
_cell.angle_gamma   90.00
#
_symmetry.space_group_name_H-M   'P 1'
#
loop_
_entity.id
_entity.type
_entity.pdbx_description
1 polymer ?
#
loop_
_entity_poly.entity_id
_entity_poly.type
_entity_poly.pdbx_seq_one_letter_code
_entity_poly.pdbx_strand_id
1 'polypeptide(L)'
;MIPPIVFVPLIFCYPNDDHDYDSAKAEARSQLLKRSLSETLTRFYPLAGRIISCSSIECNDEGVDYIETRFNCRLQDILKQPDGASIAKLLPSQIGSKEETAKGPLILVKV
;
A
#
# COMPACT_ATOMS: atom_id res chain seq x y z
N MET A 1 18.86 19.25 -13.26
CA MET A 1 17.40 19.07 -13.11
C MET A 1 17.19 17.76 -12.38
N ILE A 2 16.48 17.75 -11.26
CA ILE A 2 16.18 16.52 -10.50
C ILE A 2 14.93 15.91 -11.12
N PRO A 3 14.94 14.63 -11.55
CA PRO A 3 13.72 13.98 -12.04
C PRO A 3 12.71 13.84 -10.90
N PRO A 4 11.40 14.01 -11.16
CA PRO A 4 10.38 13.85 -10.14
C PRO A 4 10.36 12.41 -9.63
N ILE A 5 10.23 12.24 -8.31
CA ILE A 5 9.98 10.94 -7.70
C ILE A 5 8.52 10.58 -8.02
N VAL A 6 8.32 9.48 -8.73
CA VAL A 6 6.99 9.01 -9.15
C VAL A 6 6.67 7.71 -8.41
N PHE A 7 5.56 7.70 -7.68
CA PHE A 7 5.00 6.47 -7.12
C PHE A 7 4.18 5.75 -8.18
N VAL A 8 4.44 4.47 -8.38
CA VAL A 8 3.71 3.62 -9.32
C VAL A 8 2.68 2.81 -8.53
N PRO A 9 1.38 3.12 -8.63
CA PRO A 9 0.35 2.35 -7.93
C PRO A 9 0.15 0.98 -8.58
N LEU A 10 0.10 -0.07 -7.76
CA LEU A 10 -0.25 -1.43 -8.17
C LEU A 10 -1.50 -1.87 -7.40
N ILE A 11 -2.51 -2.39 -8.11
CA ILE A 11 -3.77 -2.87 -7.53
C ILE A 11 -3.88 -4.36 -7.83
N PHE A 12 -4.05 -5.16 -6.78
CA PHE A 12 -4.28 -6.60 -6.88
C PHE A 12 -5.64 -6.93 -6.27
N CYS A 13 -6.46 -7.66 -7.01
CA CYS A 13 -7.83 -8.00 -6.64
C CYS A 13 -7.95 -9.53 -6.49
N TYR A 14 -8.36 -9.99 -5.31
CA TYR A 14 -8.50 -11.41 -4.99
C TYR A 14 -9.98 -11.73 -4.73
N PRO A 15 -10.53 -12.81 -5.31
CA PRO A 15 -11.89 -13.24 -5.01
C PRO A 15 -11.99 -13.72 -3.55
N ASN A 16 -13.18 -13.59 -2.98
CA ASN A 16 -13.51 -14.17 -1.69
C ASN A 16 -14.70 -15.11 -1.88
N ASP A 17 -14.48 -16.40 -1.69
CA ASP A 17 -15.52 -17.42 -1.87
C ASP A 17 -16.45 -17.53 -0.65
N ASP A 18 -16.09 -16.88 0.46
CA ASP A 18 -16.98 -16.77 1.62
C ASP A 18 -18.15 -15.84 1.29
N HIS A 19 -19.37 -16.37 1.38
CA HIS A 19 -20.60 -15.62 1.14
C HIS A 19 -20.90 -14.56 2.21
N ASP A 20 -20.24 -14.63 3.37
CA ASP A 20 -20.41 -13.69 4.47
C ASP A 20 -19.06 -13.14 4.96
N TYR A 21 -19.08 -11.91 5.45
CA TYR A 21 -17.89 -11.26 5.97
C TYR A 21 -17.59 -11.77 7.38
N ASP A 22 -16.44 -12.42 7.52
CA ASP A 22 -15.91 -12.82 8.82
C ASP A 22 -14.75 -11.89 9.22
N SER A 23 -14.99 -11.06 10.24
CA SER A 23 -13.98 -10.14 10.77
C SER A 23 -12.74 -10.85 11.32
N ALA A 24 -12.90 -12.05 11.90
CA ALA A 24 -11.77 -12.80 12.44
C ALA A 24 -10.90 -13.35 11.32
N LYS A 25 -11.50 -13.84 10.22
CA LYS A 25 -10.74 -14.24 9.02
C LYS A 25 -10.03 -13.06 8.36
N ALA A 26 -10.70 -11.91 8.26
CA ALA A 26 -10.10 -10.69 7.70
C ALA A 26 -8.89 -10.24 8.53
N GLU A 27 -9.02 -10.20 9.86
CA GLU A 27 -7.92 -9.90 10.77
C GLU A 27 -6.77 -10.90 10.63
N ALA A 28 -7.06 -12.21 10.62
CA ALA A 28 -6.04 -13.25 10.47
C ALA A 28 -5.27 -13.11 9.14
N ARG A 29 -5.96 -12.81 8.04
CA ARG A 29 -5.33 -12.53 6.74
C ARG A 29 -4.45 -11.28 6.81
N SER A 30 -4.91 -10.22 7.46
CA SER A 30 -4.12 -9.00 7.59
C SER A 30 -2.87 -9.20 8.45
N GLN A 31 -2.97 -9.94 9.56
CA GLN A 31 -1.81 -10.30 10.38
C GLN A 31 -0.79 -11.15 9.62
N LEU A 32 -1.26 -12.10 8.80
CA LEU A 32 -0.39 -12.88 7.92
C LEU A 32 0.34 -11.98 6.91
N LEU A 33 -0.38 -11.04 6.29
CA LEU A 33 0.21 -10.07 5.35
C LEU A 33 1.25 -9.18 6.04
N LYS A 34 0.94 -8.56 7.19
CA LYS A 34 1.88 -7.74 7.98
C LYS A 34 3.15 -8.52 8.34
N ARG A 35 3.00 -9.77 8.81
CA ARG A 35 4.14 -10.63 9.15
C ARG A 35 4.99 -10.94 7.92
N SER A 36 4.37 -11.41 6.84
CA SER A 36 5.10 -11.74 5.60
C SER A 36 5.82 -10.53 5.01
N LEU A 37 5.22 -9.33 5.13
CA LEU A 37 5.82 -8.08 4.71
C LEU A 37 7.05 -7.75 5.57
N SER A 38 6.94 -7.85 6.89
CA SER A 38 8.07 -7.65 7.81
C SER A 38 9.23 -8.62 7.51
N GLU A 39 8.92 -9.91 7.35
CA GLU A 39 9.93 -10.92 6.99
C GLU A 39 10.57 -10.63 5.62
N THR A 40 9.79 -10.16 4.65
CA THR A 40 10.29 -9.78 3.32
C THR A 40 11.17 -8.54 3.38
N LEU A 41 10.80 -7.53 4.18
CA LEU A 41 11.58 -6.29 4.34
C LEU A 41 12.95 -6.56 4.94
N THR A 42 13.16 -7.64 5.71
CA THR A 42 14.53 -8.00 6.16
C THR A 42 15.47 -8.31 4.98
N ARG A 43 14.92 -8.85 3.88
CA ARG A 43 15.68 -9.17 2.64
C ARG A 43 15.73 -7.99 1.69
N PHE A 44 14.71 -7.13 1.73
CA PHE A 44 14.59 -5.93 0.91
C PHE A 44 14.65 -4.68 1.79
N TYR A 45 15.62 -4.64 2.71
CA TYR A 45 15.74 -3.62 3.75
C TYR A 45 15.76 -2.17 3.24
N PRO A 46 16.27 -1.84 2.03
CA PRO A 46 16.19 -0.47 1.55
C PRO A 46 14.76 0.05 1.46
N LEU A 47 13.77 -0.82 1.22
CA LEU A 47 12.36 -0.46 1.10
C LEU A 47 11.72 -0.04 2.44
N ALA A 48 12.36 -0.37 3.57
CA ALA A 48 11.96 0.10 4.90
C ALA A 48 12.60 1.47 5.27
N GLY A 49 13.37 2.07 4.37
CA GLY A 49 14.06 3.33 4.57
C GLY A 49 13.32 4.56 4.07
N ARG A 50 14.07 5.65 3.85
CA ARG A 50 13.59 6.94 3.32
C ARG A 50 14.46 7.44 2.18
N ILE A 51 13.85 8.14 1.22
CA ILE A 51 14.60 8.83 0.15
C ILE A 51 15.20 10.11 0.73
N ILE A 52 16.53 10.18 0.81
CA ILE A 52 17.23 11.38 1.27
C ILE A 52 17.78 12.23 0.11
N SER A 53 17.93 11.64 -1.07
CA SER A 53 18.35 12.34 -2.29
C SER A 53 17.93 11.55 -3.54
N CYS A 54 18.12 12.14 -4.73
CA CYS A 54 17.74 11.52 -6.01
C CYS A 54 18.41 10.17 -6.29
N SER A 55 19.48 9.85 -5.57
CA SER A 55 20.31 8.66 -5.79
C SER A 55 20.63 7.92 -4.50
N SER A 56 19.95 8.23 -3.39
CA SER A 56 20.28 7.65 -2.10
C SER A 56 19.05 7.41 -1.23
N ILE A 57 19.04 6.21 -0.65
CA ILE A 57 18.06 5.76 0.32
C ILE A 57 18.78 5.63 1.65
N GLU A 58 18.26 6.29 2.68
CA GLU A 58 18.66 6.06 4.05
C GLU A 58 17.93 4.82 4.57
N CYS A 59 18.68 3.75 4.85
CA CYS A 59 18.15 2.49 5.35
C CYS A 59 18.03 2.54 6.89
N ASN A 60 17.10 3.36 7.39
CA ASN A 60 16.93 3.65 8.82
C ASN A 60 15.85 2.80 9.52
N ASP A 61 15.32 1.77 8.83
CA ASP A 61 14.30 0.86 9.32
C ASP A 61 13.04 1.56 9.89
N GLU A 62 12.73 2.78 9.45
CA GLU A 62 11.47 3.45 9.81
C GLU A 62 10.23 2.70 9.27
N GLY A 63 10.43 1.72 8.39
CA GLY A 63 9.40 0.80 7.92
C GLY A 63 8.55 1.37 6.79
N VAL A 64 7.37 0.77 6.64
CA VAL A 64 6.41 1.08 5.57
C VAL A 64 5.05 1.35 6.19
N ASP A 65 4.23 2.16 5.53
CA ASP A 65 2.84 2.33 5.98
C ASP A 65 2.01 1.13 5.52
N TYR A 66 1.28 0.53 6.46
CA TYR A 66 0.29 -0.50 6.20
C TYR A 66 -1.09 0.00 6.65
N ILE A 67 -1.95 0.26 5.69
CA ILE A 67 -3.26 0.90 5.88
C ILE A 67 -4.34 -0.16 5.68
N GLU A 68 -5.15 -0.40 6.71
CA GLU A 68 -6.31 -1.29 6.61
C GLU A 68 -7.57 -0.49 6.34
N THR A 69 -8.37 -0.96 5.39
CA THR A 69 -9.60 -0.30 4.98
C THR A 69 -10.74 -1.30 4.80
N ARG A 70 -11.97 -0.79 4.93
CA ARG A 70 -13.17 -1.57 4.66
C ARG A 70 -14.11 -0.76 3.78
N PHE A 71 -14.54 -1.37 2.69
CA PHE A 71 -15.50 -0.77 1.76
C PHE A 71 -16.88 -1.36 1.97
N ASN A 72 -17.91 -0.49 1.96
CA ASN A 72 -19.31 -0.91 2.02
C ASN A 72 -19.87 -1.24 0.62
N CYS A 73 -19.11 -2.01 -0.17
CA CYS A 73 -19.49 -2.46 -1.51
C CYS A 73 -18.72 -3.74 -1.85
N ARG A 74 -19.18 -4.52 -2.83
CA ARG A 74 -18.46 -5.72 -3.26
C ARG A 74 -17.39 -5.33 -4.27
N LEU A 75 -16.24 -6.01 -4.21
CA LEU A 75 -15.15 -5.82 -5.16
C LEU A 75 -15.62 -5.98 -6.62
N GLN A 76 -16.47 -6.98 -6.88
CA GLN A 76 -17.08 -7.20 -8.20
C GLN A 76 -17.86 -5.99 -8.73
N ASP A 77 -18.44 -5.16 -7.87
CA ASP A 77 -19.25 -4.02 -8.29
C ASP A 77 -18.32 -2.90 -8.79
N ILE A 78 -17.16 -2.72 -8.14
CA ILE A 78 -16.09 -1.83 -8.59
C ILE A 78 -15.49 -2.33 -9.92
N LEU A 79 -15.23 -3.63 -10.04
CA LEU A 79 -14.57 -4.20 -11.22
C LEU A 79 -15.47 -4.25 -12.47
N LYS A 80 -16.80 -4.36 -12.30
CA LYS A 80 -17.75 -4.36 -13.43
C LYS A 80 -17.85 -3.00 -14.11
N GLN A 81 -17.78 -1.93 -13.33
CA GLN A 81 -17.86 -0.55 -13.83
C GLN A 81 -16.79 0.30 -13.13
N PRO A 82 -15.52 0.15 -13.51
CA PRO A 82 -14.44 0.89 -12.88
C PRO A 82 -14.54 2.37 -13.29
N ASP A 83 -14.87 3.22 -12.32
CA ASP A 83 -14.75 4.67 -12.45
C ASP A 83 -13.52 5.18 -11.67
N GLY A 84 -12.97 6.31 -12.12
CA GLY A 84 -11.75 6.87 -11.54
C GLY A 84 -11.88 7.18 -10.05
N ALA A 85 -13.06 7.58 -9.56
CA ALA A 85 -13.27 7.88 -8.15
C ALA A 85 -13.32 6.60 -7.30
N SER A 86 -13.92 5.52 -7.79
CA SER A 86 -13.93 4.22 -7.11
C SER A 86 -12.54 3.57 -7.07
N ILE A 87 -11.78 3.64 -8.17
CA ILE A 87 -10.40 3.14 -8.21
C ILE A 87 -9.47 3.98 -7.32
N ALA A 88 -9.61 5.31 -7.32
CA ALA A 88 -8.82 6.18 -6.45
C ALA A 88 -9.02 5.86 -4.96
N LYS A 89 -10.20 5.39 -4.55
CA LYS A 89 -10.44 4.93 -3.18
C LYS A 89 -9.66 3.68 -2.81
N LEU A 90 -9.20 2.86 -3.77
CA LEU A 90 -8.35 1.69 -3.51
C LEU A 90 -6.89 2.08 -3.30
N LEU A 91 -6.49 3.27 -3.79
CA LEU A 91 -5.13 3.76 -3.66
C LEU A 91 -4.87 4.38 -2.26
N PRO A 92 -3.62 4.33 -1.76
CA PRO A 92 -3.20 5.15 -0.64
C PRO A 92 -3.36 6.64 -0.97
N SER A 93 -3.97 7.42 -0.07
CA SER A 93 -4.26 8.86 -0.24
C SER A 93 -3.00 9.76 -0.32
N GLN A 94 -1.81 9.21 -0.06
CA GLN A 94 -0.56 9.96 0.05
C GLN A 94 0.18 10.18 -1.29
N ILE A 95 -0.37 9.70 -2.41
CA ILE A 95 0.32 9.76 -3.72
C ILE A 95 0.36 11.20 -4.31
N GLY A 96 -0.40 12.16 -3.75
CA GLY A 96 -0.67 13.44 -4.42
C GLY A 96 -0.32 14.75 -3.71
N SER A 97 0.18 14.76 -2.47
CA SER A 97 0.40 16.05 -1.78
C SER A 97 1.51 16.02 -0.74
N LYS A 98 2.70 16.45 -1.15
CA LYS A 98 3.47 17.55 -0.54
C LYS A 98 4.88 17.56 -1.12
N GLU A 99 5.36 18.76 -1.43
CA GLU A 99 6.73 19.11 -1.84
C GLU A 99 7.78 18.84 -0.73
N GLU A 100 7.56 17.82 0.09
CA GLU A 100 8.44 17.41 1.18
C GLU A 100 8.70 15.89 1.06
N THR A 101 8.97 15.44 -0.17
CA THR A 101 9.27 14.04 -0.54
C THR A 101 10.59 13.50 0.04
N ALA A 102 11.25 14.24 0.93
CA ALA A 102 12.53 13.83 1.52
C ALA A 102 12.41 12.87 2.71
N LYS A 103 11.19 12.53 3.19
CA LYS A 103 11.01 11.70 4.42
C LYS A 103 9.81 10.76 4.43
N GLY A 104 9.11 10.56 3.31
CA GLY A 104 8.01 9.59 3.23
C GLY A 104 8.51 8.15 3.05
N PRO A 105 7.70 7.13 3.40
CA PRO A 105 8.05 5.73 3.16
C PRO A 105 8.14 5.43 1.66
N LEU A 106 9.02 4.51 1.29
CA LEU A 106 9.20 4.06 -0.08
C LEU A 106 8.03 3.20 -0.60
N ILE A 107 7.35 2.52 0.32
CA ILE A 107 6.22 1.64 0.03
C ILE A 107 5.05 2.02 0.92
N LEU A 108 3.88 2.06 0.31
CA LEU A 108 2.59 2.20 0.96
C LEU A 108 1.77 0.96 0.62
N VAL A 109 1.40 0.18 1.63
CA VAL A 109 0.51 -0.97 1.47
C VAL A 109 -0.86 -0.56 1.98
N LYS A 110 -1.88 -0.76 1.15
CA LYS A 110 -3.28 -0.57 1.54
C LYS A 110 -4.04 -1.85 1.24
N VAL A 111 -4.75 -2.35 2.25
CA VAL A 111 -5.54 -3.58 2.21
C VAL A 111 -6.99 -3.28 2.52
#